data_AF-A0A1F7BD08-F1
#
_entry.id   AF-A0A1F7BD08-F1
#
_cell.length_a   1.000
_cell.length_b   1.000
_cell.length_c   1.000
_cell.angle_alpha   90.00
_cell.angle_beta   90.00
_cell.angle_gamma   90.00
#
_symmetry.space_group_name_H-M   'P 1'
#
loop_
_entity.id
_entity.type
_entity.pdbx_description
1 polymer ?
#
loop_
_entity_poly.entity_id
_entity_poly.type
_entity_poly.pdbx_seq_one_letter_code
_entity_poly.pdbx_strand_id
1 'polypeptide(L)'
;MPKRKMPRWMITYFCPRCSMDSGRTELDGPYCFFCQRTDGLTELKREPMSPEAVFERIKRSADRMVDNLRKAHGIAEEDWPKNEKEEMMLLEALAKGQDLQKSLEKIAAKADPKRAKKRQL
;
A
#
# COMPACT_ATOMS: atom_id res chain seq x y z
N MET A 1 20.06 -3.81 27.39
CA MET A 1 19.52 -3.91 26.02
C MET A 1 20.10 -2.78 25.18
N PRO A 2 20.73 -3.04 24.02
CA PRO A 2 21.25 -1.97 23.18
C PRO A 2 20.11 -1.06 22.73
N LYS A 3 20.27 0.26 22.88
CA LYS A 3 19.29 1.25 22.41
C LYS A 3 19.14 1.09 20.90
N ARG A 4 18.01 0.54 20.44
CA ARG A 4 17.69 0.44 19.01
C ARG A 4 17.73 1.85 18.43
N LYS A 5 18.58 2.08 17.42
CA LYS A 5 18.59 3.35 16.69
C LYS A 5 17.19 3.55 16.11
N MET A 6 16.60 4.72 16.32
CA MET A 6 15.34 5.05 15.65
C MET A 6 15.65 5.32 14.18
N PRO A 7 14.90 4.73 13.25
CA PRO A 7 15.10 4.98 11.84
C PRO A 7 14.67 6.41 11.49
N ARG A 8 15.44 7.05 10.63
CA ARG A 8 15.32 8.44 10.19
C ARG A 8 14.79 8.54 8.77
N TRP A 9 14.92 7.48 7.98
CA TRP A 9 14.59 7.49 6.57
C TRP A 9 13.73 6.28 6.20
N MET A 10 12.74 6.53 5.36
CA MET A 10 12.03 5.48 4.66
C MET A 10 12.54 5.40 3.23
N ILE A 11 12.92 4.21 2.81
CA ILE A 11 13.44 3.93 1.47
C ILE A 11 12.44 3.02 0.77
N THR A 12 11.92 3.44 -0.37
CA THR A 12 11.03 2.65 -1.23
C THR A 12 11.85 1.98 -2.31
N TYR A 13 11.78 0.66 -2.39
CA TYR A 13 12.41 -0.15 -3.41
C TYR A 13 11.39 -0.72 -4.39
N PHE A 14 11.68 -0.69 -5.68
CA PHE A 14 10.95 -1.41 -6.71
C PHE A 14 11.56 -2.80 -6.92
N CYS A 15 10.73 -3.83 -6.92
CA CYS A 15 11.13 -5.16 -7.32
C CYS A 15 10.71 -5.41 -8.78
N PRO A 16 11.65 -5.51 -9.73
CA PRO A 16 11.32 -5.74 -11.15
C PRO A 16 10.72 -7.13 -11.41
N ARG A 17 10.91 -8.07 -10.48
CA ARG A 17 10.46 -9.46 -10.63
C ARG A 17 8.96 -9.62 -10.44
N CYS A 18 8.42 -9.01 -9.39
CA CYS A 18 6.98 -9.05 -9.10
C CYS A 18 6.29 -7.71 -9.37
N SER A 19 7.02 -6.72 -9.90
CA SER A 19 6.52 -5.37 -10.20
C SER A 19 5.87 -4.67 -9.00
N MET A 20 6.35 -4.95 -7.78
CA MET A 20 5.82 -4.38 -6.54
C MET A 20 6.84 -3.48 -5.86
N ASP A 21 6.33 -2.46 -5.17
CA ASP A 21 7.14 -1.58 -4.33
C ASP A 21 7.15 -2.11 -2.90
N SER A 22 8.31 -2.08 -2.26
CA SER A 22 8.50 -2.42 -0.86
C SER A 22 9.31 -1.32 -0.19
N GLY A 23 8.71 -0.68 0.82
CA GLY A 23 9.43 0.28 1.64
C GLY A 23 10.09 -0.39 2.85
N ARG A 24 11.30 0.05 3.15
CA ARG A 24 12.14 -0.39 4.26
C ARG A 24 12.66 0.85 5.00
N THR A 25 13.14 0.65 6.21
CA THR A 25 13.89 1.70 6.91
C THR A 25 15.34 1.66 6.45
N GLU A 26 16.12 2.72 6.69
CA GLU A 26 17.56 2.68 6.40
C GLU A 26 18.35 1.70 7.30
N LEU A 27 17.73 1.21 8.37
CA LEU A 27 18.29 0.19 9.25
C LEU A 27 18.12 -1.22 8.66
N ASP A 28 17.19 -1.38 7.72
CA ASP A 28 16.89 -2.64 7.07
C ASP A 28 17.47 -2.65 5.64
N GLY A 29 18.10 -3.76 5.26
CA GLY A 29 18.54 -3.95 3.88
C GLY A 29 17.38 -3.98 2.87
N PRO A 30 17.66 -3.78 1.57
CA PRO A 30 16.68 -3.90 0.49
C PRO A 30 16.05 -5.29 0.50
N TYR A 31 14.72 -5.35 0.57
CA TYR A 31 13.96 -6.59 0.66
C TYR A 31 12.54 -6.40 0.12
N CYS A 32 12.13 -7.29 -0.77
CA CYS A 32 10.77 -7.37 -1.29
C CYS A 32 9.91 -8.27 -0.40
N PHE A 33 8.86 -7.73 0.22
CA PHE A 33 7.93 -8.53 1.03
C PHE A 33 7.09 -9.53 0.22
N PHE A 34 6.89 -9.28 -1.07
CA PHE A 34 6.00 -10.09 -1.92
C PHE A 34 6.68 -11.36 -2.41
N CYS A 35 7.91 -11.24 -2.93
CA CYS A 35 8.67 -12.39 -3.43
C CYS A 35 9.85 -12.81 -2.54
N GLN A 36 10.00 -12.17 -1.37
CA GLN A 36 11.00 -12.47 -0.34
C GLN A 36 12.46 -12.41 -0.82
N ARG A 37 12.72 -11.59 -1.84
CA ARG A 37 14.05 -11.40 -2.46
C ARG A 37 14.72 -10.15 -1.93
N THR A 38 16.05 -10.15 -1.91
CA THR A 38 16.90 -9.01 -1.52
C THR A 38 17.74 -8.47 -2.69
N ASP A 39 17.78 -9.20 -3.80
CA ASP A 39 18.55 -8.94 -5.00
C ASP A 39 17.74 -8.22 -6.10
N GLY A 40 18.42 -7.38 -6.89
CA GLY A 40 17.83 -6.72 -8.05
C GLY A 40 16.75 -5.68 -7.74
N LEU A 41 16.69 -5.17 -6.51
CA LEU A 41 15.78 -4.10 -6.12
C LEU A 41 16.35 -2.72 -6.45
N THR A 42 15.51 -1.83 -7.00
CA THR A 42 15.89 -0.46 -7.35
C THR A 42 15.33 0.52 -6.34
N GLU A 43 16.17 1.37 -5.74
CA GLU A 43 15.70 2.46 -4.88
C GLU A 43 14.93 3.49 -5.73
N LEU A 44 13.63 3.64 -5.47
CA LEU A 44 12.77 4.61 -6.15
C LEU A 44 12.76 5.96 -5.44
N LYS A 45 12.73 5.93 -4.11
CA LYS A 45 12.49 7.12 -3.30
C LYS A 45 13.05 6.93 -1.90
N ARG A 46 13.71 7.97 -1.38
CA ARG A 46 14.13 8.07 0.01
C ARG A 46 13.56 9.34 0.60
N GLU A 47 12.84 9.21 1.69
CA GLU A 47 12.18 10.34 2.35
C GLU A 47 12.34 10.27 3.87
N PRO A 48 12.32 11.42 4.57
CA PRO A 48 12.39 11.45 6.01
C PRO A 48 11.25 10.62 6.61
N MET A 49 11.54 9.89 7.67
CA MET A 49 10.51 9.15 8.37
C MET A 49 9.60 10.12 9.14
N SER A 50 8.44 10.39 8.56
CA SER A 50 7.38 11.19 9.18
C SER A 50 6.04 10.44 9.14
N PRO A 51 5.08 10.78 10.02
CA PRO A 51 3.74 10.20 9.98
C PRO A 51 3.08 10.33 8.60
N GLU A 52 3.31 11.45 7.92
CA GLU A 52 2.78 11.73 6.59
C GLU A 52 3.39 10.80 5.53
N ALA A 53 4.71 10.57 5.58
CA ALA A 53 5.40 9.67 4.65
C ALA A 53 4.92 8.22 4.82
N VAL A 54 4.72 7.77 6.06
CA VAL A 54 4.17 6.45 6.36
C VAL A 54 2.73 6.34 5.84
N PHE A 55 1.91 7.37 6.07
CA PHE A 55 0.52 7.40 5.61
C PHE A 55 0.40 7.35 4.08
N GLU A 56 1.17 8.18 3.36
CA GLU A 56 1.18 8.18 1.89
C GLU A 56 1.58 6.82 1.31
N ARG A 57 2.49 6.11 1.97
CA ARG A 57 2.90 4.77 1.56
C ARG A 57 1.79 3.73 1.78
N ILE A 58 1.12 3.77 2.92
CA ILE A 58 -0.02 2.87 3.20
C ILE A 58 -1.11 3.11 2.16
N LYS A 59 -1.42 4.38 1.88
CA LYS A 59 -2.38 4.78 0.86
C LYS A 59 -2.00 4.25 -0.53
N ARG A 60 -0.76 4.46 -0.98
CA ARG A 60 -0.29 3.97 -2.29
C ARG A 60 -0.36 2.44 -2.40
N SER A 61 -0.04 1.74 -1.31
CA SER A 61 -0.13 0.28 -1.26
C SER A 61 -1.59 -0.18 -1.37
N ALA A 62 -2.51 0.49 -0.67
CA ALA A 62 -3.94 0.23 -0.76
C ALA A 62 -4.50 0.55 -2.16
N ASP A 63 -4.14 1.68 -2.77
CA ASP A 63 -4.55 2.05 -4.12
C ASP A 63 -4.12 0.99 -5.15
N ARG A 64 -2.87 0.49 -5.05
CA ARG A 64 -2.39 -0.60 -5.91
C ARG A 64 -3.10 -1.93 -5.66
N MET A 65 -3.45 -2.24 -4.41
CA MET A 65 -4.27 -3.43 -4.12
C MET A 65 -5.64 -3.30 -4.77
N VAL A 66 -6.28 -2.14 -4.67
CA VAL A 66 -7.57 -1.87 -5.32
C VAL A 66 -7.45 -1.94 -6.84
N ASP A 67 -6.40 -1.37 -7.43
CA ASP A 67 -6.18 -1.45 -8.88
C ASP A 67 -5.88 -2.88 -9.35
N ASN A 68 -5.11 -3.65 -8.58
CA ASN A 68 -4.85 -5.05 -8.86
C ASN A 68 -6.12 -5.89 -8.74
N LEU A 69 -6.96 -5.62 -7.73
CA LEU A 69 -8.29 -6.22 -7.64
C LEU A 69 -9.10 -5.82 -8.86
N ARG A 70 -9.25 -4.53 -9.18
CA ARG A 70 -9.99 -4.06 -10.38
C ARG A 70 -9.52 -4.72 -11.68
N LYS A 71 -8.20 -4.91 -11.87
CA LYS A 71 -7.64 -5.64 -13.01
C LYS A 71 -7.95 -7.13 -12.96
N ALA A 72 -7.80 -7.75 -11.79
CA ALA A 72 -8.20 -9.13 -11.53
C ALA A 72 -9.72 -9.34 -11.56
N HIS A 73 -10.50 -8.26 -11.62
CA HIS A 73 -11.94 -8.23 -11.81
C HIS A 73 -12.35 -7.82 -13.23
N GLY A 74 -11.40 -7.32 -14.03
CA GLY A 74 -11.49 -7.23 -15.50
C GLY A 74 -11.15 -8.58 -16.13
N ILE A 75 -11.74 -9.64 -15.58
CA ILE A 75 -11.66 -11.02 -16.07
C ILE A 75 -12.38 -11.07 -17.42
N ALA A 76 -11.71 -11.61 -18.44
CA ALA A 76 -12.39 -12.11 -19.63
C ALA A 76 -13.42 -13.16 -19.19
N GLU A 77 -14.62 -13.15 -19.77
CA GLU A 77 -15.84 -13.90 -19.38
C GLU A 77 -15.65 -15.39 -18.96
N GLU A 78 -14.50 -15.98 -19.25
CA GLU A 78 -14.10 -17.37 -19.03
C GLU A 78 -13.66 -17.73 -17.59
N ASP A 79 -13.27 -16.76 -16.73
CA ASP A 79 -12.84 -17.01 -15.34
C ASP A 79 -13.80 -16.43 -14.26
N TRP A 80 -15.09 -16.22 -14.59
CA TRP A 80 -16.09 -15.81 -13.61
C TRP A 80 -16.18 -16.82 -12.45
N PRO A 81 -16.36 -16.39 -11.18
CA PRO A 81 -16.55 -17.30 -10.05
C PRO A 81 -17.67 -18.31 -10.37
N LYS A 82 -17.32 -19.60 -10.35
CA LYS A 82 -18.24 -20.67 -10.78
C LYS A 82 -19.31 -20.96 -9.73
N ASN A 83 -19.25 -20.29 -8.58
CA ASN A 83 -20.23 -20.37 -7.51
C ASN A 83 -20.32 -19.08 -6.69
N GLU A 84 -21.48 -18.89 -6.08
CA GLU A 84 -21.90 -17.74 -5.27
C GLU A 84 -20.96 -17.40 -4.11
N LYS A 85 -20.21 -18.39 -3.60
CA LYS A 85 -19.27 -18.21 -2.49
C LYS A 85 -18.02 -17.45 -2.89
N GLU A 86 -17.52 -17.70 -4.10
CA GLU A 86 -16.36 -16.98 -4.65
C GLU A 86 -16.74 -15.53 -4.99
N GLU A 87 -17.93 -15.31 -5.52
CA GLU A 87 -18.49 -13.97 -5.77
C GLU A 87 -18.67 -13.18 -4.45
N MET A 88 -19.19 -13.82 -3.41
CA MET A 88 -19.30 -13.22 -2.07
C MET A 88 -17.95 -12.86 -1.44
N MET A 89 -16.94 -13.73 -1.53
CA MET A 89 -15.59 -13.43 -1.02
C MET A 89 -14.97 -12.24 -1.75
N LEU A 90 -15.24 -12.15 -3.05
CA LEU A 90 -14.74 -11.12 -3.92
C LEU A 90 -15.40 -9.76 -3.61
N LEU A 91 -16.73 -9.74 -3.42
CA LEU A 91 -17.48 -8.56 -2.97
C LEU A 91 -17.06 -8.11 -1.56
N GLU A 92 -16.81 -9.05 -0.63
CA GLU A 92 -16.26 -8.74 0.69
C GLU A 92 -14.88 -8.10 0.61
N ALA A 93 -14.00 -8.59 -0.27
CA ALA A 93 -12.66 -8.04 -0.43
C ALA A 93 -12.71 -6.60 -0.95
N LEU A 94 -13.60 -6.31 -1.89
CA LEU A 94 -13.86 -4.95 -2.38
C LEU A 94 -14.42 -4.04 -1.27
N ALA A 95 -15.39 -4.52 -0.51
CA ALA A 95 -15.97 -3.76 0.61
C ALA A 95 -14.92 -3.43 1.68
N LYS A 96 -14.11 -4.42 2.07
CA LYS A 96 -13.00 -4.24 3.03
C LYS A 96 -11.95 -3.25 2.49
N GLY A 97 -11.65 -3.28 1.19
CA GLY A 97 -10.77 -2.30 0.54
C GLY A 97 -11.31 -0.87 0.60
N GLN A 98 -12.60 -0.67 0.32
CA GLN A 98 -13.26 0.64 0.41
C GLN A 98 -13.33 1.18 1.84
N ASP A 99 -13.60 0.33 2.82
CA ASP A 99 -13.65 0.74 4.23
C ASP A 99 -12.27 1.09 4.77
N LEU A 100 -11.23 0.39 4.33
CA LEU A 100 -9.85 0.75 4.63
C LEU A 100 -9.51 2.12 4.04
N GLN A 101 -9.90 2.38 2.79
CA GLN A 101 -9.70 3.68 2.13
C GLN A 101 -10.38 4.82 2.92
N LYS A 102 -11.65 4.66 3.29
CA LYS A 102 -12.39 5.65 4.10
C LYS A 102 -11.75 5.87 5.47
N SER A 103 -11.24 4.81 6.09
CA SER A 103 -10.58 4.92 7.40
C SER A 103 -9.26 5.68 7.32
N LEU A 104 -8.49 5.45 6.25
CA LEU A 104 -7.28 6.22 5.96
C LEU A 104 -7.61 7.70 5.74
N GLU A 105 -8.66 8.03 4.99
CA GLU A 105 -9.08 9.42 4.80
C GLU A 105 -9.49 10.11 6.11
N LYS A 106 -10.18 9.40 7.00
CA LYS A 106 -10.52 9.90 8.34
C LYS A 106 -9.27 10.15 9.20
N ILE A 107 -8.27 9.28 9.10
CA ILE A 107 -6.99 9.44 9.82
C ILE A 107 -6.22 10.64 9.25
N ALA A 108 -6.18 10.80 7.92
CA ALA A 108 -5.57 11.97 7.29
C ALA A 108 -6.22 13.30 7.71
N ALA A 109 -7.55 13.34 7.78
CA ALA A 109 -8.30 14.52 8.22
C ALA A 109 -8.04 14.89 9.69
N LYS A 110 -7.75 13.90 10.54
CA LYS A 110 -7.35 14.12 11.93
C LYS A 110 -5.88 14.55 12.08
N ALA A 111 -5.01 14.10 11.18
CA ALA A 111 -3.59 14.45 11.19
C ALA A 111 -3.30 15.86 10.63
N ASP A 112 -4.11 16.35 9.68
CA ASP A 112 -3.99 17.72 9.15
C ASP A 112 -5.38 18.36 8.85
N PRO A 113 -5.95 19.11 9.81
CA PRO A 113 -7.28 19.71 9.66
C PRO A 113 -7.34 20.85 8.61
N LYS A 114 -6.20 21.36 8.12
CA LYS A 114 -6.17 22.45 7.11
C LYS A 114 -6.39 21.93 5.68
N ARG A 115 -6.05 20.68 5.38
CA ARG A 115 -6.29 20.05 4.07
C ARG A 115 -7.76 19.68 3.83
N ALA A 116 -8.53 19.40 4.89
CA ALA A 116 -9.96 19.07 4.81
C ALA A 116 -10.83 20.23 4.29
N LYS A 117 -10.46 21.48 4.58
CA LYS A 117 -11.21 22.68 4.14
C LYS A 117 -11.05 23.03 2.66
N LYS A 118 -10.05 22.50 1.95
CA LYS A 118 -9.74 22.90 0.57
C LYS A 118 -10.52 22.14 -0.51
N ARG A 119 -11.39 21.19 -0.12
CA ARG A 119 -12.20 20.37 -1.04
C ARG A 119 -13.72 20.61 -0.94
N GLN A 120 -14.15 21.63 -0.17
CA GLN A 120 -15.55 22.05 -0.08
C GLN A 120 -15.83 23.41 -0.75
N LEU A 121 -14.95 23.85 -1.67
CA LEU A 121 -15.17 24.99 -2.56
C LEU A 121 -15.07 24.52 -4.00
#